data_AF-A0A949PFY5-F1
#
_entry.id   AF-A0A949PFY5-F1
#
_cell.length_a   1.000
_cell.length_b   1.000
_cell.length_c   1.000
_cell.angle_alpha   90.00
_cell.angle_beta   90.00
_cell.angle_gamma   90.00
#
_symmetry.space_group_name_H-M   'P 1'
#
loop_
_entity.id
_entity.type
_entity.pdbx_description
1 polymer ?
#
loop_
_entity_poly.entity_id
_entity_poly.type
_entity_poly.pdbx_seq_one_letter_code
_entity_poly.pdbx_strand_id
1 'polypeptide(L)' 'ATGSYAESRKGLTLKLNASYDNDLTAGIAYTNNMGGYAAGDSDRDYITFTTTYSF' A
#
# COMPACT_ATOMS: atom_id res chain seq x y z
N ALA A 1 -9.82 12.00 -33.01
CA ALA A 1 -10.05 11.68 -31.59
C ALA A 1 -8.79 10.99 -31.07
N THR A 2 -7.98 11.70 -30.30
CA THR A 2 -6.83 11.12 -29.58
C THR A 2 -7.37 10.58 -28.27
N GLY A 3 -7.55 9.26 -28.18
CA GLY A 3 -8.01 8.63 -26.94
C GLY A 3 -6.89 8.72 -25.90
N SER A 4 -7.08 9.49 -24.83
CA SER A 4 -6.27 9.33 -23.64
C SER A 4 -6.59 7.96 -23.05
N TYR A 5 -5.70 6.99 -23.21
CA TYR A 5 -5.76 5.75 -22.47
C TYR A 5 -5.47 6.07 -21.01
N ALA A 6 -6.52 6.29 -20.22
CA ALA A 6 -6.40 6.40 -18.77
C ALA A 6 -6.18 4.99 -18.22
N GLU A 7 -4.95 4.68 -17.83
CA GLU A 7 -4.64 3.43 -17.15
C GLU A 7 -5.22 3.47 -15.71
N SER A 8 -5.92 2.41 -15.31
CA SER A 8 -6.40 2.27 -13.93
C SER A 8 -5.22 2.19 -12.96
N ARG A 9 -5.34 2.84 -11.79
CA ARG A 9 -4.32 2.79 -10.73
C ARG A 9 -4.06 1.34 -10.31
N LYS A 10 -2.79 0.97 -10.24
CA LYS A 10 -2.28 -0.29 -9.69
C LYS A 10 -1.45 0.02 -8.44
N GLY A 11 -1.48 -0.86 -7.45
CA GLY A 11 -0.63 -0.75 -6.27
C GLY A 11 0.22 -2.00 -6.11
N LEU A 12 1.51 -1.84 -5.83
CA LEU A 12 2.39 -2.93 -5.43
C LEU A 12 2.82 -2.71 -3.98
N THR A 13 2.53 -3.69 -3.12
CA THR A 13 2.87 -3.64 -1.70
C THR A 13 3.90 -4.69 -1.34
N LEU A 14 4.99 -4.28 -0.70
CA LEU A 14 5.95 -5.15 -0.04
C LEU A 14 5.74 -5.07 1.47
N LYS A 15 5.59 -6.22 2.14
CA LYS A 15 5.27 -6.31 3.57
C LYS A 15 6.21 -7.26 4.31
N LEU A 16 6.69 -6.82 5.47
CA LEU A 16 7.38 -7.65 6.45
C LEU A 16 6.54 -7.71 7.73
N ASN A 17 6.32 -8.92 8.24
CA ASN A 17 5.64 -9.16 9.51
C ASN A 17 6.54 -9.96 10.46
N ALA A 18 6.48 -9.61 11.73
CA ALA A 18 7.09 -10.36 12.82
C ALA A 18 6.03 -10.63 13.88
N SER A 19 5.99 -11.85 14.39
CA SER A 19 5.10 -12.25 15.48
C SER A 19 5.93 -12.67 16.68
N TYR A 20 5.56 -12.18 17.85
CA TYR A 20 6.14 -12.54 19.14
C TYR A 20 5.07 -13.22 19.99
N ASP A 21 5.39 -14.43 20.43
CA ASP A 21 4.56 -15.25 21.33
C ASP A 21 3.10 -15.45 20.86
N ASN A 22 2.85 -15.38 19.55
CA ASN A 22 1.53 -15.42 18.88
C ASN A 22 0.54 -14.30 19.24
N ASP A 23 0.76 -13.60 20.34
CA ASP A 23 -0.17 -12.61 20.89
C ASP A 23 0.14 -11.20 20.38
N LEU A 24 1.39 -10.95 19.98
CA LEU A 24 1.86 -9.67 19.44
C LEU A 24 2.36 -9.83 18.00
N THR A 25 1.79 -9.08 17.07
CA THR A 25 2.29 -8.99 15.69
C THR A 25 2.63 -7.55 15.32
N ALA A 26 3.85 -7.34 14.83
CA ALA A 26 4.30 -6.10 14.26
C ALA A 26 4.47 -6.23 12.74
N GLY A 27 4.30 -5.14 12.01
CA GLY A 27 4.48 -5.12 10.57
C GLY A 27 4.89 -3.76 10.04
N ILE A 28 5.67 -3.80 8.96
CA ILE A 28 5.96 -2.67 8.11
C ILE A 28 5.56 -3.03 6.67
N ALA A 29 4.89 -2.12 6.00
CA ALA A 29 4.53 -2.25 4.59
C ALA A 29 4.91 -0.98 3.84
N TYR A 30 5.45 -1.13 2.63
CA TYR A 30 5.60 -0.05 1.66
C TYR A 30 4.71 -0.35 0.47
N THR A 31 3.93 0.65 0.05
CA THR A 31 3.11 0.57 -1.16
C THR A 31 3.58 1.61 -2.15
N ASN A 32 3.97 1.14 -3.34
CA ASN A 32 4.17 1.98 -4.51
C ASN A 32 2.87 2.04 -5.32
N ASN A 33 2.40 3.25 -5.61
CA ASN A 33 1.22 3.49 -6.43
C ASN A 33 1.67 3.72 -7.89
N MET A 34 1.29 2.80 -8.78
CA MET A 34 1.64 2.83 -10.21
C MET A 34 0.43 3.15 -11.08
N GLY A 35 0.62 4.06 -12.04
CA GLY A 35 -0.39 4.48 -13.00
C GLY A 35 -1.29 5.61 -12.49
N GLY A 36 -1.78 6.46 -13.40
CA GLY A 36 -2.72 7.54 -13.06
C GLY A 36 -2.91 8.60 -14.15
N TYR A 37 -4.15 8.75 -14.61
CA TYR A 37 -4.77 10.05 -14.90
C TYR A 37 -6.14 10.06 -14.20
N ALA A 38 -6.13 10.36 -12.91
CA ALA A 38 -7.34 10.68 -12.15
C ALA A 38 -7.04 12.00 -11.43
N ALA A 39 -7.43 13.10 -12.05
CA ALA A 39 -7.23 14.44 -11.50
C ALA A 39 -7.89 14.53 -10.12
N GLY A 40 -7.10 14.41 -9.05
CA GLY A 40 -7.55 14.51 -7.66
C GLY A 40 -7.00 13.43 -6.73
N ASP A 41 -6.58 12.27 -7.26
CA ASP A 41 -6.01 11.21 -6.44
C ASP A 41 -4.49 11.31 -6.37
N SER A 42 -3.95 11.31 -5.17
CA SER A 42 -2.52 11.42 -4.92
C SER A 42 -1.83 10.11 -5.28
N ASP A 43 -1.02 10.10 -6.35
CA ASP A 43 -0.13 8.99 -6.76
C ASP A 43 1.06 8.78 -5.80
N ARG A 44 0.88 9.15 -4.53
CA ARG A 44 1.96 9.09 -3.55
C ARG A 44 2.09 7.70 -2.99
N ASP A 45 3.32 7.24 -3.01
CA ASP A 45 3.75 6.08 -2.24
C ASP A 45 3.62 6.35 -0.74
N TYR A 46 3.42 5.29 0.03
CA TYR A 46 3.27 5.39 1.47
C TYR A 46 3.86 4.18 2.21
N ILE A 47 4.19 4.40 3.48
CA ILE A 47 4.66 3.38 4.42
C ILE A 47 3.62 3.24 5.53
N THR A 48 3.28 2.01 5.90
CA THR A 48 2.38 1.70 7.01
C THR A 48 3.11 0.89 8.06
N PHE A 49 2.98 1.32 9.32
CA PHE A 49 3.39 0.56 10.49
C PHE A 49 2.15 -0.01 11.16
N THR A 50 2.19 -1.29 11.53
CA THR A 50 1.08 -1.97 12.20
C THR A 50 1.60 -2.69 13.42
N THR A 51 0.84 -2.58 14.52
CA THR A 51 1.02 -3.41 15.71
C THR A 51 -0.35 -3.97 16.08
N THR A 52 -0.41 -5.23 16.46
CA THR A 52 -1.64 -5.92 16.85
C THR A 52 -1.35 -6.78 18.07
N TYR A 53 -2.17 -6.63 19.10
CA TYR A 53 -2.11 -7.42 20.32
C TYR A 53 -3.46 -8.13 20.52
N SER A 54 -3.42 -9.42 20.87
CA SER A 54 -4.60 -10.28 21.07
C SER A 54 -4.56 -10.87 22.49
N PHE A 55 -5.71 -11.02 23.14
CA PHE A 55 -5.85 -11.61 24.48
C PHE A 55 -6.88 -12.74 24.51
#